data_AF-A0AA38PRI9-F1
#
_entry.id   AF-A0AA38PRI9-F1
#
_cell.length_a   1.000
_cell.length_b   1.000
_cell.length_c   1.000
_cell.angle_alpha   90.00
_cell.angle_beta   90.00
_cell.angle_gamma   90.00
#
_symmetry.space_group_name_H-M   'P 1'
#
loop_
_entity.id
_entity.type
_entity.pdbx_description
1 polymer ?
#
loop_
_entity_poly.entity_id
_entity_poly.type
_entity_poly.pdbx_seq_one_letter_code
_entity_poly.pdbx_strand_id
1 'polypeptide(L)'
;IGDMLAQRAMYLLDIAAPYPTDLVHNKDNIGRFYVYPISDTQYCISDTDYFDSLYHDMEEIEWVYVQRAQLEDPRFALPHWYAIER
;
A
#
# COMPACT_ATOMS: atom_id res chain seq x y z
N ILE A 1 -23.36 16.96 -17.04
CA ILE A 1 -22.66 17.20 -15.75
C ILE A 1 -22.81 15.91 -14.98
N GLY A 2 -21.70 15.17 -14.79
CA GLY A 2 -21.73 13.85 -14.16
C GLY A 2 -22.06 13.93 -12.68
N ASP A 3 -22.66 12.86 -12.16
CA ASP A 3 -23.03 12.75 -10.75
C ASP A 3 -21.76 12.80 -9.86
N MET A 4 -21.52 13.96 -9.27
CA MET A 4 -20.36 14.20 -8.41
C MET A 4 -20.40 13.35 -7.14
N LEU A 5 -21.58 12.94 -6.67
CA LEU A 5 -21.70 12.05 -5.52
C LEU A 5 -21.26 10.63 -5.89
N ALA A 6 -21.69 10.14 -7.06
CA ALA A 6 -21.25 8.83 -7.55
C ALA A 6 -19.73 8.78 -7.76
N GLN A 7 -19.13 9.83 -8.32
CA GLN A 7 -17.67 9.93 -8.48
C GLN A 7 -16.94 9.95 -7.14
N ARG A 8 -17.48 10.68 -6.15
CA ARG A 8 -16.88 10.73 -4.82
C ARG A 8 -17.04 9.42 -4.07
N ALA A 9 -18.17 8.74 -4.21
CA ALA A 9 -18.41 7.42 -3.61
C ALA A 9 -17.47 6.37 -4.19
N MET A 10 -17.28 6.34 -5.52
CA MET A 10 -16.32 5.44 -6.17
C MET A 10 -14.89 5.70 -5.68
N TYR A 11 -14.47 6.96 -5.61
CA TYR A 11 -13.16 7.31 -5.06
C TYR A 11 -12.99 6.83 -3.61
N LEU A 12 -14.01 6.98 -2.76
CA LEU A 12 -13.95 6.54 -1.37
C LEU A 12 -13.94 5.00 -1.24
N LEU A 13 -14.59 4.29 -2.15
CA LEU A 13 -14.56 2.82 -2.19
C LEU A 13 -13.19 2.29 -2.65
N ASP A 14 -12.58 2.93 -3.65
CA ASP A 14 -11.22 2.56 -4.11
C ASP A 14 -10.18 2.73 -3.01
N ILE A 15 -10.17 3.87 -2.30
CA ILE A 15 -9.18 4.10 -1.24
C ILE A 15 -9.43 3.28 0.03
N ALA A 16 -10.63 2.71 0.18
CA ALA A 16 -11.01 1.86 1.29
C ALA A 16 -10.97 0.36 0.93
N ALA A 17 -10.60 0.03 -0.31
CA ALA A 17 -10.45 -1.34 -0.74
C ALA A 17 -9.38 -2.05 0.08
N PRO A 18 -9.56 -3.36 0.38
CA PRO A 18 -8.49 -4.16 0.96
C PRO A 18 -7.30 -4.17 0.00
N TYR A 19 -6.09 -4.22 0.54
CA TYR A 19 -4.92 -4.42 -0.30
C TYR A 19 -4.95 -5.85 -0.87
N PRO A 20 -4.28 -6.10 -2.02
CA PRO A 20 -4.29 -7.40 -2.68
C PRO A 20 -3.94 -8.60 -1.78
N THR A 21 -3.23 -8.36 -0.68
CA THR A 21 -2.71 -9.37 0.26
C THR A 21 -3.56 -9.53 1.53
N ASP A 22 -4.69 -8.85 1.64
CA ASP A 22 -5.52 -8.84 2.87
C ASP A 22 -6.45 -10.04 2.95
N LEU A 23 -6.18 -10.94 3.89
CA LEU A 23 -7.03 -12.10 4.13
C LEU A 23 -8.32 -11.75 4.91
N VAL A 24 -8.29 -10.72 5.77
CA VAL A 24 -9.47 -10.17 6.48
C VAL A 24 -9.19 -8.72 6.86
N HIS A 25 -10.18 -7.82 6.74
CA HIS A 25 -10.10 -6.42 7.18
C HIS A 25 -9.77 -6.30 8.68
N ASN A 26 -8.49 -6.35 9.03
CA ASN A 26 -8.07 -6.04 10.38
C ASN A 26 -8.07 -4.52 10.55
N LYS A 27 -8.98 -4.02 11.38
CA LYS A 27 -9.20 -2.59 11.59
C LYS A 27 -8.06 -1.89 12.34
N ASP A 28 -7.03 -2.64 12.71
CA ASP A 28 -5.93 -2.19 13.55
C ASP A 28 -4.65 -1.88 12.76
N ASN A 29 -4.72 -1.72 11.42
CA ASN A 29 -3.59 -1.48 10.50
C ASN A 29 -2.82 -0.14 10.68
N ILE A 30 -2.78 0.39 11.89
CA ILE A 30 -1.79 1.40 12.29
C ILE A 30 -0.42 0.72 12.29
N GLY A 31 0.39 1.00 11.27
CA GLY A 31 1.77 0.50 11.18
C GLY A 31 2.00 -0.70 10.28
N ARG A 32 1.06 -1.03 9.37
CA ARG A 32 1.23 -2.10 8.38
C ARG A 32 2.48 -1.94 7.49
N PHE A 33 2.69 -0.73 6.98
CA PHE A 33 3.81 -0.45 6.09
C PHE A 33 5.01 0.06 6.89
N TYR A 34 6.11 -0.68 6.83
CA TYR A 34 7.41 -0.22 7.26
C TYR A 34 8.19 0.28 6.05
N VAL A 35 8.61 1.53 6.11
CA VAL A 35 9.39 2.17 5.05
C VAL A 35 10.81 2.40 5.57
N TYR A 36 11.80 1.76 4.94
CA TYR A 36 13.20 1.89 5.36
C TYR A 36 14.10 2.25 4.19
N PRO A 37 15.11 3.12 4.43
CA PRO A 37 16.04 3.54 3.38
C PRO A 37 16.95 2.38 2.98
N ILE A 38 17.18 2.25 1.68
CA ILE A 38 18.16 1.32 1.09
C ILE A 38 19.31 2.10 0.45
N SER A 39 19.03 3.30 -0.04
CA SER A 39 20.00 4.25 -0.56
C SER A 39 19.51 5.69 -0.32
N ASP A 40 20.31 6.67 -0.74
CA ASP A 40 19.94 8.09 -0.63
C ASP A 40 18.70 8.47 -1.44
N THR A 41 18.34 7.66 -2.44
CA THR A 41 17.24 7.92 -3.39
C THR A 41 16.12 6.89 -3.34
N GLN A 42 16.33 5.74 -2.69
CA GLN A 42 15.39 4.63 -2.74
C GLN A 42 15.09 4.09 -1.34
N TYR A 43 13.81 3.72 -1.15
CA TYR A 43 13.29 3.13 0.08
C TYR A 43 12.59 1.81 -0.25
N CYS A 44 12.69 0.85 0.65
CA CYS A 44 11.97 -0.42 0.56
C CYS A 44 10.71 -0.36 1.42
N ILE A 45 9.65 -0.99 0.90
CA ILE A 45 8.36 -1.12 1.58
C ILE A 45 8.23 -2.56 2.07
N SER A 46 8.07 -2.72 3.38
CA SER A 46 7.69 -3.97 4.01
C SER A 46 6.24 -3.88 4.46
N ASP A 47 5.42 -4.81 3.96
CA ASP A 47 4.01 -4.98 4.28
C ASP A 47 3.85 -6.18 5.21
N THR A 48 3.62 -5.96 6.50
CA THR A 48 3.58 -7.05 7.48
C THR A 48 2.52 -8.10 7.19
N ASP A 49 1.37 -7.69 6.65
CA ASP A 49 0.29 -8.63 6.33
C ASP A 49 0.71 -9.58 5.19
N TYR A 50 1.44 -9.06 4.20
CA TYR A 50 2.00 -9.87 3.11
C TYR A 50 3.11 -10.81 3.58
N PHE A 51 4.01 -10.32 4.45
CA PHE A 51 5.07 -11.18 4.98
C PHE A 51 4.48 -12.34 5.80
N ASP A 52 3.51 -12.06 6.67
CA ASP A 52 2.85 -13.08 7.46
C ASP A 52 2.17 -14.13 6.57
N SER A 53 1.48 -13.72 5.49
CA SER A 53 0.88 -14.67 4.55
C SER A 53 1.90 -15.56 3.85
N LEU A 54 3.02 -14.99 3.38
CA LEU A 54 4.06 -15.77 2.69
C LEU A 54 4.78 -16.76 3.61
N TYR A 55 4.99 -16.42 4.88
CA TYR A 55 5.58 -17.34 5.86
C TYR A 55 4.74 -18.60 6.04
N HIS A 56 3.41 -18.49 5.86
CA HIS A 56 2.51 -19.64 5.90
C HIS A 56 2.59 -20.50 4.63
N ASP A 57 2.80 -19.90 3.46
CA ASP A 57 2.73 -20.58 2.16
C ASP A 57 4.09 -20.94 1.54
N MET A 58 5.21 -20.60 2.19
CA MET A 58 6.59 -20.82 1.73
C MET A 58 6.89 -20.24 0.34
N GLU A 59 6.22 -19.15 -0.03
CA GLU A 59 6.42 -18.46 -1.30
C GLU A 59 7.60 -17.47 -1.26
N GLU A 60 8.13 -17.14 -2.44
CA GLU A 60 9.21 -16.15 -2.56
C GLU A 60 8.71 -14.74 -2.24
N ILE A 61 9.52 -13.99 -1.48
CA ILE A 61 9.22 -12.60 -1.11
C ILE A 61 9.55 -11.68 -2.28
N GLU A 62 8.52 -11.02 -2.82
CA GLU A 62 8.71 -9.90 -3.73
C GLU A 62 8.84 -8.57 -2.96
N TRP A 63 9.98 -7.91 -3.14
CA TRP A 63 10.30 -6.63 -2.51
C TRP A 63 9.82 -5.45 -3.35
N VAL A 64 9.15 -4.49 -2.71
CA VAL A 64 8.59 -3.30 -3.35
C VAL A 64 9.40 -2.07 -2.97
N TYR A 65 9.68 -1.20 -3.94
CA TYR A 65 10.56 -0.05 -3.76
C TYR A 65 9.88 1.26 -4.18
N VAL A 66 10.09 2.32 -3.39
CA VAL A 66 9.60 3.66 -3.67
C VAL A 66 10.78 4.64 -3.75
N GLN A 67 10.66 5.65 -4.62
CA GLN A 67 11.67 6.71 -4.70
C GLN A 67 11.47 7.73 -3.59
N ARG A 68 12.58 8.27 -3.07
CA ARG A 68 12.59 9.35 -2.08
C ARG A 68 11.73 10.54 -2.50
N ALA A 69 11.84 10.93 -3.77
CA ALA A 69 11.07 12.05 -4.32
C ALA A 69 9.56 11.84 -4.25
N GLN A 70 9.08 10.59 -4.30
CA GLN A 70 7.66 10.29 -4.11
C GLN A 70 7.26 10.45 -2.64
N LEU A 71 8.07 9.93 -1.70
CA LEU A 71 7.81 10.08 -0.26
C LEU A 71 7.86 11.54 0.22
N GLU A 72 8.64 12.39 -0.45
CA GLU A 72 8.72 13.83 -0.16
C GLU A 72 7.56 14.64 -0.78
N ASP A 73 6.79 14.08 -1.72
CA ASP A 73 5.60 14.74 -2.26
C ASP A 73 4.44 14.64 -1.25
N PRO A 74 3.91 15.76 -0.71
CA PRO A 74 2.81 15.74 0.25
C PRO A 74 1.50 15.18 -0.32
N ARG A 75 1.40 15.00 -1.64
CA ARG A 75 0.22 14.40 -2.31
C ARG A 75 0.38 12.89 -2.52
N PHE A 76 1.58 12.35 -2.27
CA PHE A 76 1.81 10.92 -2.39
C PHE A 76 1.15 10.18 -1.22
N ALA A 77 0.37 9.16 -1.56
CA ALA A 77 -0.27 8.27 -0.59
C ALA A 77 0.28 6.86 -0.79
N LEU A 78 1.21 6.44 0.07
CA LEU A 78 1.87 5.13 -0.01
C LEU A 78 0.86 3.97 -0.09
N PRO A 79 -0.16 3.88 0.79
CA PRO A 79 -1.32 3.00 0.62
C PRO A 79 -1.84 2.87 -0.81
N HIS A 80 -2.23 3.99 -1.42
CA HIS A 80 -2.90 4.01 -2.70
C HIS A 80 -1.96 3.58 -3.84
N TRP A 81 -0.72 4.09 -3.81
CA TRP A 81 0.30 3.69 -4.77
C TRP A 81 0.60 2.19 -4.68
N TYR A 82 0.75 1.65 -3.47
CA TYR A 82 1.04 0.24 -3.25
C TYR A 82 -0.09 -0.67 -3.73
N ALA A 83 -1.35 -0.27 -3.56
CA ALA A 83 -2.51 -1.00 -4.07
C ALA A 83 -2.62 -1.00 -5.61
N ILE A 84 -1.92 -0.09 -6.31
CA ILE A 84 -1.91 -0.02 -7.78
C ILE A 84 -0.73 -0.80 -8.37
N GLU A 85 0.45 -0.69 -7.74
CA GLU A 85 1.69 -1.29 -8.28
C GLU A 85 1.83 -2.78 -7.99
N ARG A 86 1.05 -3.31 -7.03
CA ARG A 86 1.07 -4.71 -6.61
C ARG A 86 -0.26 -5.38 -6.93
#